data_AF-A0A1V0N390-F1
#
_entry.id   AF-A0A1V0N390-F1
#
_cell.length_a   1.000
_cell.length_b   1.000
_cell.length_c   1.000
_cell.angle_alpha   90.00
_cell.angle_beta   90.00
_cell.angle_gamma   90.00
#
_symmetry.space_group_name_H-M   'P 1'
#
loop_
_entity.id
_entity.type
_entity.pdbx_description
1 polymer ?
#
loop_
_entity_poly.entity_id
_entity_poly.type
_entity_poly.pdbx_seq_one_letter_code
_entity_poly.pdbx_strand_id
1 'polypeptide(L)' 'MKNKAQKIAAIVFIIVIGINLLTINKSFAIKPQDITDIGTLLFSTYIVPFELLSVLLVASIIGVMYIVEDDEK' A
#
# COMPACT_ATOMS: atom_id res chain seq x y z
N MET A 1 3.69 2.77 -27.27
CA MET A 1 4.34 1.98 -26.19
C MET A 1 3.71 2.18 -24.80
N LYS A 2 3.20 3.37 -24.43
CA LYS A 2 2.58 3.67 -23.11
C LYS A 2 1.51 2.66 -22.64
N ASN A 3 0.57 2.26 -23.50
CA ASN A 3 -0.55 1.39 -23.10
C ASN A 3 -0.17 -0.09 -22.85
N LYS A 4 0.92 -0.61 -23.44
CA LYS A 4 1.28 -2.03 -23.28
C LYS A 4 1.87 -2.28 -21.89
N ALA A 5 2.80 -1.43 -21.46
CA ALA A 5 3.40 -1.52 -20.13
C ALA A 5 2.35 -1.29 -19.02
N GLN A 6 1.46 -0.31 -19.19
CA GLN A 6 0.37 -0.07 -18.24
C GLN A 6 -0.60 -1.24 -18.13
N LYS A 7 -1.00 -1.85 -19.27
CA LYS A 7 -1.84 -3.06 -19.25
C LYS A 7 -1.16 -4.23 -18.57
N ILE A 8 0.13 -4.45 -18.85
CA ILE A 8 0.91 -5.51 -18.19
C ILE A 8 0.98 -5.26 -16.68
N ALA A 9 1.26 -4.02 -16.25
CA ALA A 9 1.31 -3.66 -14.84
C ALA A 9 -0.04 -3.88 -14.14
N ALA A 10 -1.16 -3.49 -14.77
CA ALA A 10 -2.50 -3.70 -14.24
C ALA A 10 -2.83 -5.20 -14.11
N ILE A 11 -2.46 -6.01 -15.10
CA ILE A 11 -2.67 -7.47 -15.06
C ILE A 11 -1.84 -8.10 -13.95
N VAL A 12 -0.56 -7.74 -13.84
CA VAL A 12 0.33 -8.23 -12.77
C VAL A 12 -0.20 -7.83 -11.40
N PHE A 13 -0.67 -6.59 -11.23
CA PHE A 13 -1.26 -6.11 -9.99
C PHE A 13 -2.48 -6.95 -9.57
N ILE A 14 -3.42 -7.20 -10.50
CA ILE A 14 -4.59 -8.03 -10.20
C ILE A 14 -4.20 -9.47 -9.89
N ILE A 15 -3.25 -10.05 -10.60
CA ILE A 15 -2.78 -11.43 -10.33
C ILE A 15 -2.15 -11.51 -8.93
N VAL A 16 -1.28 -10.57 -8.58
CA VAL A 16 -0.61 -10.56 -7.27
C VAL A 16 -1.64 -10.40 -6.14
N ILE A 17 -2.59 -9.48 -6.27
CA ILE A 17 -3.66 -9.32 -5.26
C ILE A 17 -4.56 -10.56 -5.21
N GLY A 18 -4.97 -11.09 -6.37
CA GLY A 18 -5.80 -12.29 -6.44
C GLY A 18 -5.15 -13.50 -5.78
N ILE A 19 -3.86 -13.74 -6.05
CA ILE A 19 -3.09 -14.80 -5.39
C ILE A 19 -3.03 -14.56 -3.88
N ASN A 20 -2.71 -13.34 -3.43
CA ASN A 20 -2.67 -13.03 -2.00
C ASN A 20 -4.03 -13.29 -1.32
N LEU A 21 -5.14 -12.86 -1.93
CA LEU A 21 -6.49 -13.11 -1.42
C LEU A 21 -6.84 -14.61 -1.32
N LEU A 22 -6.44 -15.41 -2.31
CA LEU A 22 -6.64 -16.86 -2.29
C LEU A 22 -5.70 -17.58 -1.32
N THR A 23 -4.54 -16.98 -1.01
CA THR A 23 -3.52 -17.53 -0.11
C THR A 23 -3.74 -17.12 1.34
N ILE A 24 -4.56 -16.10 1.61
CA ILE A 24 -5.05 -15.80 2.96
C ILE A 24 -5.89 -17.01 3.41
N ASN A 25 -5.22 -17.91 4.13
CA ASN A 25 -5.82 -19.07 4.75
C ASN A 25 -6.99 -18.57 5.61
N LYS A 26 -8.17 -19.19 5.45
CA LYS A 26 -9.45 -18.83 6.09
C LYS A 26 -9.48 -19.05 7.62
N SER A 27 -8.40 -18.74 8.32
CA SER A 27 -8.38 -18.69 9.77
C SER A 27 -8.77 -17.28 10.18
N PHE A 28 -10.07 -17.06 10.37
CA PHE A 28 -10.59 -15.90 11.11
C PHE A 28 -10.36 -16.04 12.62
N ALA A 29 -9.51 -16.97 13.05
CA ALA A 29 -9.08 -17.03 14.43
C ALA A 29 -8.33 -15.72 14.71
N ILE A 30 -8.87 -14.92 15.63
CA ILE A 30 -8.21 -13.71 16.12
C ILE A 30 -6.91 -14.19 16.76
N LYS A 31 -5.82 -14.14 16.02
CA LYS A 31 -4.49 -14.35 16.57
C LYS A 31 -4.15 -13.09 17.37
N PRO A 32 -3.63 -13.24 18.60
CA PRO A 32 -3.12 -12.10 19.32
C PRO A 32 -2.06 -11.40 18.45
N GLN A 33 -2.26 -10.11 18.21
CA GLN A 33 -1.30 -9.28 17.52
C GLN A 33 -0.36 -8.69 18.58
N ASP A 34 0.93 -8.96 18.43
CA ASP A 34 1.93 -8.29 19.25
C ASP A 34 2.33 -6.98 18.58
N ILE A 35 1.78 -5.88 19.09
CA ILE A 35 2.06 -4.53 18.57
C ILE A 35 3.54 -4.17 18.74
N THR A 36 4.21 -4.72 19.77
CA THR A 36 5.63 -4.48 20.02
C THR A 36 6.49 -5.13 18.93
N ASP A 37 6.17 -6.37 18.57
CA ASP A 37 6.86 -7.09 17.50
C ASP A 37 6.63 -6.42 16.14
N ILE A 38 5.38 -6.03 15.86
CA ILE A 38 5.03 -5.27 14.64
C ILE A 38 5.82 -3.96 14.57
N GLY A 39 5.85 -3.19 15.65
CA GLY A 39 6.63 -1.94 15.71
C GLY A 39 8.11 -2.19 15.47
N THR A 40 8.67 -3.23 16.10
CA THR A 40 10.08 -3.61 15.92
C THR A 40 10.37 -3.97 14.47
N LEU A 41 9.51 -4.76 13.82
CA LEU A 41 9.66 -5.15 12.42
C LEU A 41 9.53 -3.96 11.45
N LEU A 42 8.61 -3.04 11.71
CA LEU A 42 8.41 -1.83 10.90
C LEU A 42 9.65 -0.93 10.92
N PHE A 43 10.28 -0.75 12.08
CA PHE A 43 11.47 0.09 12.23
C PHE A 43 12.80 -0.66 12.05
N SER A 44 12.76 -1.93 11.65
CA SER A 44 13.95 -2.73 11.32
C SER A 44 13.86 -3.28 9.89
N THR A 45 13.40 -4.52 9.73
CA THR A 45 13.31 -5.23 8.45
C THR A 45 12.54 -4.45 7.38
N TYR A 46 11.50 -3.71 7.78
CA TYR A 46 10.61 -3.00 6.88
C TYR A 46 10.79 -1.48 6.89
N ILE A 47 11.92 -0.95 7.37
CA ILE A 47 12.13 0.50 7.46
C ILE A 47 12.04 1.19 6.09
N VAL A 48 12.67 0.62 5.07
CA VAL A 48 12.66 1.19 3.71
C VAL A 48 11.25 1.25 3.10
N PRO A 49 10.48 0.14 3.05
CA PRO A 49 9.11 0.21 2.54
C PRO A 49 8.19 1.08 3.40
N PHE A 50 8.38 1.13 4.73
CA PHE A 50 7.63 2.02 5.61
C PHE A 50 7.87 3.49 5.28
N GLU A 51 9.12 3.90 5.08
CA GLU A 51 9.46 5.28 4.71
C GLU A 51 8.93 5.68 3.33
N LEU A 52 8.93 4.76 2.35
CA LEU A 52 8.34 5.05 1.05
C LEU A 52 6.82 5.27 1.15
N LEU A 53 6.14 4.49 2.00
CA LEU A 53 4.71 4.67 2.26
C LEU A 53 4.42 5.97 3.01
N SER A 54 5.29 6.38 3.95
CA SER A 54 5.13 7.64 4.70
C SER A 54 5.20 8.85 3.75
N VAL A 55 6.18 8.89 2.85
CA VAL A 55 6.33 9.94 1.84
C VAL A 55 5.14 9.94 0.87
N LEU A 56 4.70 8.76 0.42
CA LEU A 56 3.54 8.65 -0.46
C LEU A 56 2.26 9.17 0.21
N LEU A 57 2.08 8.90 1.50
CA LEU A 57 0.95 9.40 2.28
C LEU A 57 0.96 10.93 2.33
N VAL A 58 2.11 11.54 2.64
CA VAL A 58 2.26 13.00 2.68
C VAL A 58 1.98 13.61 1.30
N ALA A 59 2.55 13.04 0.25
CA ALA A 59 2.31 13.50 -1.12
C ALA A 59 0.83 13.41 -1.52
N SER A 60 0.13 12.36 -1.09
CA SER A 60 -1.31 12.19 -1.33
C SER A 60 -2.13 13.28 -0.65
N ILE A 61 -1.81 13.63 0.60
CA ILE A 61 -2.50 14.69 1.33
C ILE A 61 -2.28 16.04 0.63
N ILE A 62 -1.04 16.33 0.23
CA ILE A 62 -0.72 17.56 -0.53
C ILE A 62 -1.49 17.59 -1.85
N GLY A 63 -1.55 16.47 -2.58
CA GLY A 63 -2.30 16.37 -3.83
C GLY A 63 -3.79 16.65 -3.65
N VAL A 64 -4.41 16.12 -2.59
CA VAL A 64 -5.81 16.40 -2.26
C VAL A 64 -6.02 17.87 -1.92
N MET A 65 -5.17 18.46 -1.08
CA MET A 65 -5.28 19.89 -0.74
C MET A 65 -5.18 20.79 -1.98
N TYR A 66 -4.27 20.46 -2.91
CA TYR A 66 -4.13 21.21 -4.15
C TYR A 66 -5.38 21.13 -5.04
N ILE A 67 -5.98 19.94 -5.16
CA ILE A 67 -7.21 19.75 -5.95
C ILE A 67 -8.36 20.56 -5.33
N VAL A 68 -8.52 20.51 -4.01
CA VAL A 68 -9.57 21.27 -3.30
C VAL A 68 -9.36 22.77 -3.44
N GLU A 69 -8.12 23.26 -3.35
CA GLU A 69 -7.81 24.69 -3.54
C GLU A 69 -8.10 25.18 -4.97
N ASP A 70 -7.90 24.33 -5.98
CA ASP A 70 -8.23 24.64 -7.39
C ASP A 70 -9.75 24.63 -7.62
N ASP A 71 -10.48 23.69 -6.99
CA ASP A 71 -11.95 23.62 -7.06
C ASP A 71 -12.66 24.81 -6.37
N GLU A 72 -12.03 25.44 -5.37
CA GLU A 72 -12.57 26.61 -4.65
C GLU A 72 -12.30 27.96 -5.35
N LYS A 73 -11.47 28.00 -6.39
CA LYS A 73 -11.16 29.19 -7.19
C LYS A 73 -12.09 29.35 -8.39
#